data_AF-X1FHV0-F1
#
_entry.id   AF-X1FHV0-F1
#
_cell.length_a   1.000
_cell.length_b   1.000
_cell.length_c   1.000
_cell.angle_alpha   90.00
_cell.angle_beta   90.00
_cell.angle_gamma   90.00
#
_symmetry.space_group_name_H-M   'P 1'
#
loop_
_entity.id
_entity.type
_entity.pdbx_description
1 polymer ?
#
loop_
_entity_poly.entity_id
_entity_poly.type
_entity_poly.pdbx_seq_one_letter_code
_entity_poly.pdbx_strand_id
1 'polypeptide(L)'
;MSEEKPKRMKGFAGIVWKLVEPLNSMEKFKEEFADVKVKILVNPKDQKRAALIKIDKGTIDIEDVKNDKETLKNLKYDGLFEAPFNLLAKVFEEGLSTGTLLKKWITRKIKLRGIRKL
;
A
#
# COMPACT_ATOMS: atom_id res chain seq x y z
N MET A 1 -19.74 -19.93 1.14
CA MET A 1 -18.64 -19.17 0.52
C MET A 1 -18.59 -17.84 1.24
N SER A 2 -17.54 -17.55 1.99
CA SER A 2 -17.46 -16.30 2.77
C SER A 2 -17.22 -15.13 1.83
N GLU A 3 -18.30 -14.49 1.38
CA GLU A 3 -18.24 -13.15 0.82
C GLU A 3 -17.83 -12.19 1.95
N GLU A 4 -16.53 -12.06 2.17
CA GLU A 4 -15.97 -11.00 3.00
C GLU A 4 -16.30 -9.67 2.32
N LYS A 5 -17.39 -9.04 2.75
CA LYS A 5 -17.81 -7.68 2.36
C LYS A 5 -16.56 -6.79 2.29
N PRO A 6 -16.35 -6.02 1.21
CA PRO A 6 -15.24 -5.07 1.16
C PRO A 6 -15.41 -4.13 2.34
N LYS A 7 -14.48 -4.19 3.30
CA LYS A 7 -14.39 -3.25 4.42
C LYS A 7 -14.54 -1.87 3.78
N ARG A 8 -15.61 -1.14 4.10
CA ARG A 8 -15.77 0.26 3.69
C ARG A 8 -14.65 1.06 4.34
N MET A 9 -13.46 1.02 3.75
CA MET A 9 -12.30 1.75 4.21
C MET A 9 -12.62 3.23 4.06
N LYS A 10 -12.64 3.95 5.17
CA LYS A 10 -12.94 5.39 5.20
C LYS A 10 -11.62 6.16 5.25
N GLY A 11 -11.48 7.19 4.41
CA GLY A 11 -10.30 8.04 4.34
C GLY A 11 -9.25 7.53 3.35
N PHE A 12 -7.96 7.79 3.64
CA PHE A 12 -6.86 7.50 2.73
C PHE A 12 -6.78 6.03 2.30
N ALA A 13 -6.95 5.08 3.23
CA ALA A 13 -6.97 3.65 2.91
C ALA A 13 -8.05 3.29 1.86
N GLY A 14 -9.21 3.95 1.91
CA GLY A 14 -10.28 3.73 0.92
C GLY A 14 -9.96 4.31 -0.46
N ILE A 15 -9.23 5.42 -0.53
CA ILE A 15 -8.76 5.99 -1.79
C ILE A 15 -7.74 5.04 -2.42
N VAL A 16 -6.75 4.59 -1.64
CA VAL A 16 -5.75 3.64 -2.14
C VAL A 16 -6.42 2.33 -2.54
N TRP A 17 -7.43 1.85 -1.80
CA TRP A 17 -8.17 0.63 -2.15
C TRP A 17 -8.79 0.72 -3.53
N LYS A 18 -9.54 1.79 -3.82
CA LYS A 18 -10.16 2.00 -5.14
C LYS A 18 -9.16 2.03 -6.30
N LEU A 19 -7.93 2.47 -6.04
CA LEU A 19 -6.87 2.51 -7.04
C LEU A 19 -6.20 1.15 -7.26
N VAL A 20 -6.10 0.31 -6.21
CA VAL A 20 -5.44 -1.01 -6.30
C VAL A 20 -6.38 -2.17 -6.55
N GLU A 21 -7.65 -2.07 -6.15
CA GLU A 21 -8.71 -3.07 -6.37
C GLU A 21 -8.75 -3.58 -7.83
N PRO A 22 -8.72 -2.72 -8.88
CA PRO A 22 -8.73 -3.22 -10.26
C PRO A 22 -7.49 -4.05 -10.62
N LEU A 23 -6.35 -3.86 -9.95
CA LEU A 23 -5.13 -4.66 -10.20
C LEU A 23 -5.31 -6.11 -9.77
N ASN A 24 -6.17 -6.38 -8.78
CA ASN A 24 -6.54 -7.75 -8.40
C ASN A 24 -7.33 -8.49 -9.47
N SER A 25 -7.88 -7.78 -10.46
CA SER A 25 -8.57 -8.39 -11.60
C SER A 25 -7.66 -8.54 -12.82
N MET A 26 -6.45 -7.96 -12.81
CA MET A 26 -5.50 -8.07 -13.91
C MET A 26 -4.67 -9.36 -13.80
N GLU A 27 -4.81 -10.27 -14.76
CA GLU A 27 -4.03 -11.52 -14.79
C GLU A 27 -2.51 -11.27 -14.83
N LYS A 28 -2.05 -10.30 -15.63
CA LYS A 28 -0.64 -9.90 -15.67
C LYS A 28 -0.10 -9.52 -14.28
N PHE A 29 -0.89 -8.83 -13.47
CA PHE A 29 -0.48 -8.48 -12.11
C PHE A 29 -0.41 -9.73 -11.23
N LYS A 30 -1.41 -10.61 -11.30
CA LYS A 30 -1.39 -11.87 -10.54
C LYS A 30 -0.17 -12.71 -10.87
N GLU A 31 0.18 -12.83 -12.15
CA GLU A 31 1.35 -13.59 -12.60
C GLU A 31 2.65 -12.94 -12.15
N GLU A 32 2.83 -11.62 -12.35
CA GLU A 32 4.05 -10.91 -11.95
C GLU A 32 4.29 -10.93 -10.43
N PHE A 33 3.21 -11.00 -9.64
CA PHE A 33 3.27 -10.98 -8.18
C PHE A 33 2.89 -12.31 -7.53
N ALA A 34 2.78 -13.40 -8.30
CA ALA A 34 2.35 -14.73 -7.83
C ALA A 34 3.24 -15.31 -6.72
N ASP A 35 4.53 -14.99 -6.74
CA ASP A 35 5.50 -15.43 -5.72
C ASP A 35 5.86 -14.31 -4.72
N VAL A 36 5.22 -13.16 -4.81
CA VAL A 36 5.54 -12.00 -3.99
C VAL A 36 4.66 -11.98 -2.74
N LYS A 37 5.33 -11.88 -1.59
CA LYS A 37 4.70 -11.62 -0.29
C LYS A 37 5.35 -10.42 0.36
N VAL A 38 4.65 -9.29 0.41
CA VAL A 38 5.21 -8.05 0.93
C VAL A 38 4.14 -7.17 1.58
N LYS A 39 4.55 -6.43 2.62
CA LYS A 39 3.70 -5.45 3.31
C LYS A 39 4.32 -4.07 3.23
N ILE A 40 3.58 -3.12 2.66
CA ILE A 40 4.03 -1.75 2.45
C ILE A 40 3.13 -0.82 3.26
N LEU A 41 3.69 -0.21 4.29
CA LEU A 41 3.04 0.79 5.10
C LEU A 41 3.15 2.16 4.44
N VAL A 42 2.02 2.76 4.14
CA VAL A 42 1.91 4.07 3.53
C VAL A 42 1.41 5.04 4.59
N ASN A 43 2.31 5.89 5.07
CA ASN A 43 2.07 6.79 6.18
C ASN A 43 1.97 8.26 5.73
N PRO A 44 0.77 8.81 5.54
CA PRO A 44 0.58 10.24 5.34
C PRO A 44 0.95 11.05 6.60
N LYS A 45 1.98 11.90 6.53
CA LYS A 45 2.43 12.73 7.68
C LYS A 45 1.33 13.64 8.24
N ASP A 46 0.47 14.15 7.37
CA ASP A 46 -0.57 15.12 7.70
C ASP A 46 -1.93 14.50 8.05
N GLN A 47 -2.02 13.16 8.15
CA GLN A 47 -3.27 12.46 8.41
C GLN A 47 -3.15 11.53 9.62
N LYS A 48 -4.24 11.37 10.36
CA LYS A 48 -4.32 10.48 11.54
C LYS A 48 -4.40 8.99 11.19
N ARG A 49 -4.47 8.64 9.90
CA ARG A 49 -4.64 7.27 9.40
C ARG A 49 -3.66 6.97 8.30
N ALA A 50 -3.07 5.79 8.36
CA ALA A 50 -2.17 5.19 7.40
C ALA A 50 -2.86 4.02 6.68
N ALA A 51 -2.29 3.61 5.55
CA ALA A 51 -2.76 2.45 4.79
C ALA A 51 -1.64 1.42 4.74
N LEU A 52 -1.92 0.19 5.18
CA LEU A 52 -1.01 -0.93 5.02
C LEU A 52 -1.44 -1.75 3.81
N ILE A 53 -0.66 -1.66 2.74
CA ILE A 53 -0.85 -2.45 1.53
C ILE A 53 -0.19 -3.81 1.75
N LYS A 54 -0.95 -4.89 1.65
CA LYS A 54 -0.48 -6.27 1.77
C LYS A 54 -0.59 -6.91 0.40
N ILE A 55 0.50 -7.44 -0.12
CA ILE A 55 0.52 -8.17 -1.38
C ILE A 55 0.88 -9.61 -1.03
N ASP A 56 0.01 -10.53 -1.35
CA ASP A 56 0.19 -11.97 -1.14
C ASP A 56 -0.18 -12.71 -2.41
N LYS A 57 0.83 -13.27 -3.08
CA LYS A 57 0.67 -14.16 -4.25
C LYS A 57 -0.25 -13.59 -5.34
N GLY A 58 0.00 -12.34 -5.72
CA GLY A 58 -0.79 -11.67 -6.77
C GLY A 58 -2.09 -11.04 -6.29
N THR A 59 -2.39 -11.08 -4.99
CA THR A 59 -3.55 -10.42 -4.39
C THR A 59 -3.09 -9.24 -3.55
N ILE A 60 -3.70 -8.07 -3.76
CA ILE A 60 -3.51 -6.86 -2.99
C ILE A 60 -4.67 -6.72 -2.01
N ASP A 61 -4.35 -6.56 -0.74
CA ASP A 61 -5.26 -6.21 0.34
C ASP A 61 -4.81 -4.89 0.97
N ILE A 62 -5.74 -4.09 1.49
CA ILE A 62 -5.40 -2.87 2.21
C ILE A 62 -5.99 -2.94 3.61
N GLU A 63 -5.20 -2.51 4.59
CA GLU A 63 -5.64 -2.38 5.96
C GLU A 63 -5.54 -0.91 6.39
N ASP A 64 -6.63 -0.40 6.95
CA ASP A 64 -6.66 0.92 7.60
C ASP A 64 -5.96 0.82 8.95
N VAL A 65 -4.88 1.60 9.11
CA VAL A 65 -4.03 1.58 10.31
C VAL A 65 -4.04 2.97 10.92
N LYS A 66 -4.08 3.08 12.25
CA LYS A 66 -3.91 4.39 12.90
C LYS A 66 -2.46 4.86 12.73
N ASN A 67 -2.29 6.12 12.33
CA ASN A 67 -0.97 6.78 12.26
C ASN A 67 -0.57 7.23 13.67
N ASP A 68 -0.32 6.27 14.55
CA ASP A 68 0.09 6.51 15.93
C ASP A 68 1.41 5.81 16.20
N LYS A 69 2.31 6.43 16.98
CA LYS A 69 3.68 5.92 17.17
C LYS A 69 3.70 4.49 17.70
N GLU A 70 2.77 4.16 18.60
CA GLU A 70 2.64 2.80 19.15
C GLU A 70 2.17 1.80 18.11
N THR A 71 1.19 2.19 17.28
CA THR A 71 0.63 1.32 16.24
C THR A 71 1.69 1.04 15.18
N LEU A 72 2.39 2.08 14.70
CA LEU A 72 3.41 1.96 13.66
C LEU A 72 4.64 1.16 14.14
N LYS A 73 4.98 1.21 15.44
CA LYS A 73 6.07 0.40 16.02
C LYS A 73 5.75 -1.09 16.09
N ASN A 74 4.50 -1.42 16.38
CA ASN A 74 4.04 -2.82 16.47
C ASN A 74 3.66 -3.41 15.11
N LEU A 75 3.52 -2.57 14.08
CA LEU A 75 3.15 -3.00 12.74
C LEU A 75 4.34 -3.68 12.05
N LYS A 76 4.13 -4.92 11.58
CA LYS A 76 5.09 -5.60 10.72
C LYS A 76 4.85 -5.19 9.27
N TYR A 77 5.70 -4.32 8.77
CA TYR A 77 5.80 -3.97 7.37
C TYR A 77 7.21 -4.28 6.86
N ASP A 78 7.29 -4.70 5.61
CA ASP A 78 8.55 -4.84 4.91
C ASP A 78 9.04 -3.45 4.49
N GLY A 79 8.13 -2.53 4.13
CA GLY A 79 8.46 -1.18 3.65
C GLY A 79 7.60 -0.05 4.17
N LEU A 80 8.22 1.13 4.27
CA LEU A 80 7.58 2.36 4.74
C LEU A 80 7.66 3.44 3.67
N PHE A 81 6.51 4.00 3.33
CA PHE A 81 6.41 5.16 2.45
C PHE A 81 5.72 6.29 3.21
N GLU A 82 6.53 7.22 3.73
CA GLU A 82 6.06 8.33 4.54
C GLU A 82 6.20 9.65 3.76
N ALA A 83 5.08 10.31 3.47
CA ALA A 83 5.04 11.57 2.73
C ALA A 83 3.73 12.32 3.03
N PRO A 84 3.59 13.60 2.62
CA PRO A 84 2.31 14.31 2.72
C PRO A 84 1.22 13.64 1.89
N PHE A 85 -0.04 13.68 2.35
CA PHE A 85 -1.18 13.06 1.65
C PHE A 85 -1.25 13.45 0.17
N ASN A 86 -1.02 14.73 -0.14
CA ASN A 86 -1.12 15.25 -1.51
C ASN A 86 -0.07 14.61 -2.44
N LEU A 87 1.14 14.38 -1.91
CA LEU A 87 2.22 13.73 -2.66
C LEU A 87 1.95 12.23 -2.81
N LEU A 88 1.45 11.59 -1.75
CA LEU A 88 1.02 10.19 -1.82
C LEU A 88 -0.08 9.99 -2.86
N ALA A 89 -1.19 10.74 -2.76
CA ALA A 89 -2.31 10.65 -3.67
C ALA A 89 -1.86 10.81 -5.12
N LYS A 90 -1.07 11.85 -5.42
CA LYS A 90 -0.51 12.09 -6.76
C LYS A 90 0.37 10.93 -7.25
N VAL A 91 1.26 10.43 -6.40
CA VAL A 91 2.11 9.27 -6.71
C VAL A 91 1.25 8.04 -7.00
N PHE A 92 0.25 7.74 -6.17
CA PHE A 92 -0.64 6.60 -6.38
C PHE A 92 -1.47 6.74 -7.65
N GLU A 93 -2.06 7.90 -7.92
CA GLU A 93 -2.82 8.15 -9.15
C GLU A 93 -1.95 7.98 -10.40
N GLU A 94 -0.74 8.55 -10.42
CA GLU A 94 0.15 8.48 -11.58
C GLU A 94 0.75 7.08 -11.78
N GLY A 95 1.16 6.39 -10.72
CA GLY A 95 1.95 5.17 -10.86
C GLY A 95 1.24 3.84 -10.55
N LEU A 96 0.03 3.83 -9.97
CA LEU A 96 -0.80 2.62 -9.93
C LEU A 96 -1.45 2.35 -11.29
N SER A 97 -1.82 3.41 -12.02
CA SER A 97 -2.33 3.33 -13.39
C SER A 97 -1.39 2.55 -14.34
N THR A 98 -0.11 2.45 -13.99
CA THR A 98 0.91 1.76 -14.78
C THR A 98 1.48 0.51 -14.12
N GLY A 99 1.05 0.11 -12.91
CA GLY A 99 1.64 -0.98 -12.11
C GLY A 99 3.14 -0.79 -11.75
N THR A 100 3.77 0.23 -12.31
CA THR A 100 5.21 0.50 -12.27
C THR A 100 5.65 0.93 -10.89
N LEU A 101 4.80 1.60 -10.12
CA LEU A 101 5.14 1.96 -8.73
C LEU A 101 5.22 0.75 -7.81
N LEU A 102 4.20 -0.11 -7.85
CA LEU A 102 4.20 -1.36 -7.07
C LEU A 102 5.38 -2.22 -7.48
N LYS A 103 5.59 -2.38 -8.79
CA LYS A 103 6.76 -3.06 -9.33
C LYS A 103 8.05 -2.44 -8.81
N LYS A 104 8.20 -1.11 -8.80
CA LYS A 104 9.38 -0.42 -8.23
C LYS A 104 9.52 -0.62 -6.72
N TRP A 105 8.45 -0.67 -5.95
CA TRP A 105 8.54 -0.92 -4.50
C TRP A 105 8.92 -2.37 -4.18
N ILE A 106 8.45 -3.31 -5.00
CA ILE A 106 8.67 -4.75 -4.85
C ILE A 106 10.03 -5.17 -5.40
N THR A 107 10.32 -4.84 -6.67
CA THR A 107 11.60 -5.17 -7.33
C THR A 107 12.79 -4.49 -6.66
N ARG A 108 12.59 -3.30 -6.08
CA ARG A 108 13.66 -2.59 -5.35
C ARG A 108 13.87 -3.12 -3.93
N LYS A 109 13.33 -4.31 -3.61
CA LYS A 109 13.62 -5.14 -2.44
C LYS A 109 13.88 -4.28 -1.21
N ILE A 110 12.86 -3.50 -0.89
CA ILE A 110 12.70 -2.61 0.25
C ILE A 110 14.00 -2.28 1.01
N LYS A 111 14.76 -1.34 0.42
CA LYS A 111 15.57 -0.38 1.16
C LYS A 111 14.83 0.97 1.19
N LEU A 112 13.61 1.01 1.71
CA LEU A 112 13.01 2.26 2.20
C LEU A 112 13.20 2.33 3.72
N ARG A 113 14.44 2.11 4.17
CA ARG A 113 14.91 2.60 5.47
C ARG A 113 15.09 4.11 5.33
N GLY A 114 14.01 4.84 5.54
CA GLY A 114 14.00 6.29 5.69
C GLY A 114 14.20 7.07 4.40
N ILE A 115 13.14 7.73 3.94
CA ILE A 115 13.31 9.12 3.54
C ILE A 115 13.58 9.89 4.84
N ARG A 116 14.80 9.76 5.35
CA ARG A 116 15.39 10.60 6.38
C ARG A 116 16.53 11.35 5.70
N LYS A 117 16.24 12.60 5.32
CA LYS A 117 17.12 13.73 4.99
C LYS A 117 16.18 14.80 4.39
N LEU A 118 16.02 16.01 4.91
CA LEU A 118 16.65 16.75 6.01
C LEU A 118 15.57 17.21 7.01
#